data_AF-A0A6N8U4A6-F1
#
_entry.id   AF-A0A6N8U4A6-F1
#
_cell.length_a   1.000
_cell.length_b   1.000
_cell.length_c   1.000
_cell.angle_alpha   90.00
_cell.angle_beta   90.00
_cell.angle_gamma   90.00
#
_symmetry.space_group_name_H-M   'P 1'
#
loop_
_entity.id
_entity.type
_entity.pdbx_description
1 polymer ?
#
loop_
_entity_poly.entity_id
_entity_poly.type
_entity_poly.pdbx_seq_one_letter_code
_entity_poly.pdbx_strand_id
1 'polypeptide(L)'
;MKKPMVDVAFDLMSKKKKPVTFLKIWEEVSQVSGLNEQQAEDNIAQFYTDISLDERFVHMPENKWDLRSRHKYEEVVVDTNSLLIDEEEDDTTYTEEEEVAPKETAEEF
;
A
#
# COMPACT_ATOMS: atom_id res chain seq x y z
N MET A 1 -6.74 23.54 16.97
CA MET A 1 -5.74 23.22 15.93
C MET A 1 -6.29 22.04 15.13
N LYS A 2 -6.29 22.09 13.79
CA LYS A 2 -6.84 21.00 12.95
C LYS A 2 -5.86 19.82 13.00
N LYS A 3 -6.34 18.60 13.26
CA LYS A 3 -5.50 17.40 13.34
C LYS A 3 -5.02 17.00 11.92
N PRO A 4 -3.75 16.59 11.72
CA PRO A 4 -3.29 16.06 10.44
C PRO A 4 -4.10 14.83 9.99
N MET A 5 -4.27 14.63 8.68
CA MET A 5 -5.05 13.51 8.13
C MET A 5 -4.48 12.15 8.53
N VAL A 6 -3.16 12.01 8.57
CA VAL A 6 -2.48 10.78 9.03
C VAL A 6 -2.79 10.45 10.51
N ASP A 7 -2.92 11.46 11.35
CA ASP A 7 -3.28 11.29 12.75
C ASP A 7 -4.77 10.99 12.95
N VAL A 8 -5.62 11.45 12.04
CA VAL A 8 -7.04 11.05 11.98
C VAL A 8 -7.14 9.59 11.56
N ALA A 9 -6.38 9.17 10.55
CA ALA A 9 -6.29 7.78 10.12
C ALA A 9 -5.81 6.87 11.27
N PHE A 10 -4.81 7.29 12.05
CA PHE A 10 -4.31 6.53 13.18
C PHE A 10 -5.39 6.31 14.25
N ASP A 11 -6.15 7.35 14.61
CA ASP A 11 -7.26 7.24 15.56
C ASP A 11 -8.37 6.31 15.06
N LEU A 12 -8.71 6.38 13.77
CA LEU A 12 -9.70 5.51 13.14
C LEU A 12 -9.24 4.06 13.16
N MET A 13 -8.01 3.81 12.75
CA MET A 13 -7.40 2.47 12.71
C MET A 13 -7.19 1.87 14.10
N SER A 14 -6.97 2.70 15.12
CA SER A 14 -6.86 2.27 16.52
C SER A 14 -8.18 1.73 17.08
N LYS A 15 -9.32 2.18 16.55
CA LYS A 15 -10.65 1.67 16.92
C LYS A 15 -11.04 0.40 16.16
N LYS A 16 -10.37 0.11 15.05
CA LYS A 16 -10.60 -1.09 14.23
C LYS A 16 -9.66 -2.22 14.68
N LYS A 17 -10.08 -3.47 14.45
CA LYS A 17 -9.34 -4.68 14.85
C LYS A 17 -8.76 -5.47 13.68
N LYS A 18 -8.99 -5.01 12.44
CA LYS A 18 -8.60 -5.71 11.21
C LYS A 18 -7.98 -4.72 10.23
N PRO A 19 -7.10 -5.18 9.32
CA PRO A 19 -6.62 -4.38 8.21
C PRO A 19 -7.78 -3.82 7.37
N VAL A 20 -7.58 -2.62 6.84
CA VAL A 20 -8.61 -1.89 6.08
C VAL A 20 -8.02 -1.44 4.75
N THR A 21 -8.80 -1.48 3.67
CA THR A 21 -8.34 -1.00 2.36
C THR A 21 -8.03 0.48 2.40
N PHE A 22 -6.99 0.91 1.68
CA PHE A 22 -6.59 2.32 1.61
C PHE A 22 -7.77 3.25 1.32
N LEU A 23 -8.58 2.93 0.29
CA LEU A 23 -9.73 3.74 -0.10
C LEU A 23 -10.77 3.89 1.02
N LYS A 24 -10.95 2.87 1.86
CA LYS A 24 -11.90 2.96 2.97
C LYS A 24 -11.37 3.83 4.10
N ILE A 25 -10.07 3.78 4.36
CA ILE A 25 -9.41 4.71 5.29
C ILE A 25 -9.56 6.15 4.75
N TRP A 26 -9.29 6.36 3.47
CA TRP A 26 -9.39 7.67 2.83
C TRP A 26 -10.79 8.27 2.90
N GLU A 27 -11.83 7.47 2.61
CA GLU A 27 -13.23 7.88 2.71
C GLU A 27 -13.56 8.38 4.13
N GLU A 28 -13.24 7.59 5.16
CA GLU A 28 -13.53 7.95 6.56
C GLU A 28 -12.71 9.18 7.01
N VAL A 29 -11.45 9.29 6.61
CA VAL A 29 -10.59 10.44 6.93
C VAL A 29 -11.10 11.72 6.26
N SER A 30 -11.52 11.64 4.99
CA SER A 30 -12.06 12.77 4.24
C SER A 30 -13.35 13.30 4.87
N GLN A 31 -14.23 12.39 5.29
CA GLN A 31 -15.46 12.71 6.01
C GLN A 31 -15.18 13.39 7.35
N VAL A 32 -14.27 12.85 8.16
CA VAL A 32 -13.90 13.42 9.46
C VAL A 32 -13.20 14.78 9.30
N SER A 33 -12.41 14.94 8.23
CA SER A 33 -11.68 16.18 7.94
C SER A 33 -12.55 17.27 7.30
N GLY A 34 -13.80 16.93 6.93
CA GLY A 34 -14.78 17.82 6.31
C GLY A 34 -14.38 18.26 4.90
N LEU A 35 -13.71 17.39 4.14
CA LEU A 35 -13.33 17.68 2.75
C LEU A 35 -14.55 17.57 1.83
N ASN A 36 -14.64 18.47 0.86
CA ASN A 36 -15.52 18.28 -0.29
C ASN A 36 -14.88 17.33 -1.32
N GLU A 37 -15.63 16.97 -2.37
CA GLU A 37 -15.18 16.03 -3.40
C GLU A 37 -13.90 16.49 -4.11
N GLN A 38 -13.85 17.73 -4.60
CA GLN A 38 -12.66 18.28 -5.27
C GLN A 38 -11.44 18.26 -4.33
N GLN A 39 -11.62 18.69 -3.08
CA GLN A 39 -10.54 18.64 -2.09
C GLN A 39 -10.11 17.21 -1.81
N ALA A 40 -11.04 16.25 -1.79
CA ALA A 40 -10.68 14.86 -1.58
C ALA A 40 -9.86 14.32 -2.78
N GLU A 41 -10.27 14.62 -4.00
CA GLU A 41 -9.51 14.26 -5.20
C GLU A 41 -8.10 14.87 -5.20
N ASP A 42 -7.97 16.15 -4.82
CA ASP A 42 -6.68 16.85 -4.80
C ASP A 42 -5.73 16.33 -3.68
N ASN A 43 -6.28 15.78 -2.59
CA ASN A 43 -5.50 15.40 -1.40
C ASN A 43 -5.22 13.90 -1.27
N ILE A 44 -5.88 13.03 -2.04
CA ILE A 44 -5.73 11.56 -1.90
C ILE A 44 -4.29 11.09 -2.11
N ALA A 45 -3.57 11.67 -3.07
CA ALA A 45 -2.19 11.32 -3.39
C ALA A 45 -1.22 11.72 -2.26
N GLN A 46 -1.42 12.91 -1.69
CA GLN A 46 -0.65 13.35 -0.52
C GLN A 46 -0.92 12.45 0.68
N PHE A 47 -2.19 12.10 0.93
CA PHE A 47 -2.54 11.20 2.03
C PHE A 47 -1.92 9.79 1.87
N TYR A 48 -1.88 9.26 0.64
CA TYR A 48 -1.17 8.00 0.36
C TYR A 48 0.33 8.10 0.68
N THR A 49 0.95 9.23 0.35
CA THR A 49 2.36 9.47 0.65
C THR A 49 2.58 9.54 2.17
N ASP A 50 1.73 10.29 2.86
CA ASP A 50 1.82 10.47 4.32
C ASP A 50 1.69 9.13 5.06
N ILE A 51 0.71 8.28 4.70
CA ILE A 51 0.53 6.97 5.36
C ILE A 51 1.65 5.98 5.01
N SER A 52 2.21 6.08 3.80
CA SER A 52 3.30 5.20 3.36
C SER A 52 4.64 5.54 4.03
N LEU A 53 4.84 6.80 4.42
CA LEU A 53 6.05 7.26 5.12
C LEU A 53 5.92 7.17 6.65
N ASP A 54 4.70 6.99 7.18
CA ASP A 54 4.45 6.94 8.62
C ASP A 54 4.70 5.54 9.18
N GLU A 55 5.70 5.43 10.06
CA GLU A 55 6.16 4.16 10.66
C GLU A 55 5.10 3.43 11.51
N ARG A 56 4.00 4.10 11.87
CA ARG A 56 2.90 3.51 12.63
C ARG A 56 2.01 2.62 11.76
N PHE A 57 2.09 2.75 10.44
CA PHE A 57 1.29 1.98 9.49
C PHE A 57 2.12 0.89 8.81
N VAL A 58 1.43 -0.18 8.42
CA VAL A 58 2.01 -1.32 7.72
C VAL A 58 1.16 -1.62 6.50
N HIS A 59 1.81 -1.74 5.35
CA HIS A 59 1.17 -2.20 4.13
C HIS A 59 0.94 -3.71 4.18
N MET A 60 -0.28 -4.13 3.84
CA MET A 60 -0.74 -5.51 3.84
C MET A 60 -1.18 -5.90 2.43
N PRO A 61 -1.29 -7.22 2.11
CA PRO A 61 -1.82 -7.67 0.82
C PRO A 61 -3.18 -7.06 0.48
N GLU A 62 -3.48 -6.96 -0.82
CA GLU A 62 -4.72 -6.40 -1.35
C GLU A 62 -4.92 -4.90 -1.04
N ASN A 63 -3.82 -4.13 -0.97
CA ASN A 63 -3.81 -2.69 -0.64
C ASN A 63 -4.56 -2.38 0.66
N LYS A 64 -4.39 -3.27 1.65
CA LYS A 64 -4.87 -3.08 3.00
C LYS A 64 -3.76 -2.45 3.83
N TRP A 65 -4.16 -1.73 4.85
CA TRP A 65 -3.26 -1.09 5.79
C TRP A 65 -3.66 -1.51 7.19
N ASP A 66 -2.65 -1.69 8.05
CA ASP A 66 -2.83 -1.98 9.45
C ASP A 66 -1.87 -1.17 10.33
N LEU A 67 -2.00 -1.27 11.66
CA LEU A 67 -1.11 -0.60 12.60
C LEU A 67 0.09 -1.47 12.93
N ARG A 68 1.29 -0.90 12.87
CA ARG A 68 2.56 -1.55 13.21
C ARG A 68 2.56 -2.20 14.59
N SER A 69 1.88 -1.60 15.55
CA SER A 69 1.74 -2.13 16.91
C SER A 69 1.01 -3.49 17.01
N ARG A 70 0.33 -3.92 15.95
CA ARG A 70 -0.36 -5.22 15.86
C ARG A 70 0.50 -6.33 15.26
N HIS A 71 1.66 -5.99 14.69
CA HIS A 71 2.55 -6.93 14.00
C HIS A 71 3.85 -7.10 14.78
N LYS A 72 4.38 -8.33 14.80
CA LYS A 72 5.70 -8.60 15.35
C LYS A 72 6.77 -8.01 14.45
N TYR A 73 7.93 -7.67 15.01
CA TYR A 73 9.05 -7.12 14.24
C TYR A 73 9.42 -7.99 13.02
N GLU A 74 9.48 -9.31 13.22
CA GLU A 74 9.80 -10.32 12.21
C GLU A 74 8.79 -10.36 11.04
N GLU A 75 7.53 -9.94 11.26
CA GLU A 75 6.49 -9.96 10.22
C GLU A 75 6.57 -8.76 9.27
N VAL A 76 7.38 -7.75 9.61
CA VAL A 76 7.41 -6.45 8.94
C VAL A 76 8.80 -5.99 8.54
N VAL A 77 9.85 -6.63 9.06
CA VAL A 77 11.24 -6.36 8.67
C VAL A 77 11.72 -7.52 7.82
N VAL A 78 12.01 -7.23 6.56
CA VAL A 78 12.71 -8.15 5.67
C VAL A 78 14.19 -8.06 6.00
N ASP A 79 14.80 -9.18 6.38
CA ASP A 79 16.24 -9.26 6.55
C ASP A 79 16.91 -9.13 5.17
N THR A 80 17.48 -7.96 4.89
CA THR A 80 18.14 -7.70 3.61
C THR A 80 19.38 -8.55 3.41
N ASN A 81 19.96 -9.11 4.49
CA ASN A 81 21.10 -10.02 4.36
C ASN A 81 20.69 -11.36 3.75
N SER A 82 19.45 -11.81 3.94
CA SER A 82 18.96 -13.04 3.30
C SER A 82 18.67 -12.87 1.80
N LEU A 83 18.67 -11.64 1.30
CA LEU A 83 18.48 -11.30 -0.12
C LEU A 83 19.82 -11.08 -0.85
N LEU A 84 20.94 -11.16 -0.15
CA LEU A 84 22.26 -11.15 -0.78
C LEU A 84 22.40 -12.44 -1.60
N ILE A 85 22.40 -12.30 -2.93
CA ILE A 85 22.79 -13.38 -3.83
C ILE A 85 24.30 -13.48 -3.72
N ASP A 86 24.80 -14.63 -3.28
CA ASP A 86 26.23 -14.90 -3.24
C ASP A 86 26.75 -14.91 -4.68
N GLU A 87 27.65 -14.00 -5.03
CA GLU A 87 28.13 -13.80 -6.42
C GLU A 87 28.89 -15.04 -6.98
N GLU A 88 29.09 -16.09 -6.18
CA GLU A 88 29.79 -17.32 -6.55
C GLU A 88 28.88 -18.46 -7.07
N GLU A 89 27.54 -18.37 -6.96
CA GLU A 89 26.60 -19.33 -7.57
C GLU A 89 25.69 -18.65 -8.61
N ASP A 90 26.22 -18.46 -9.82
CA ASP A 90 25.42 -18.17 -11.02
C ASP A 90 24.70 -19.46 -11.47
N ASP A 91 23.54 -19.74 -10.89
CA ASP A 91 22.51 -20.59 -11.53
C ASP A 91 21.29 -19.73 -11.84
N THR A 92 21.47 -18.82 -12.80
CA THR A 92 20.38 -18.02 -13.36
C THR A 92 19.46 -18.90 -14.20
N THR A 93 18.53 -19.62 -13.58
CA THR A 93 17.38 -20.17 -14.29
C THR A 93 16.43 -19.04 -14.66
N TYR A 94 16.67 -18.41 -15.81
CA TYR A 94 15.69 -17.54 -16.45
C TYR A 94 14.44 -18.37 -16.73
N THR A 95 13.38 -18.22 -15.93
CA THR A 95 12.05 -18.57 -16.39
C THR A 95 11.64 -17.50 -17.40
N GLU A 96 11.75 -17.83 -18.69
CA GLU A 96 11.12 -17.06 -19.75
C GLU A 96 9.64 -16.83 -19.39
N GLU A 97 9.28 -15.59 -19.12
CA GLU A 97 7.88 -15.18 -19.17
C GLU A 97 7.43 -15.39 -20.63
N GLU A 98 6.53 -16.35 -20.86
CA GLU A 98 5.90 -16.57 -22.17
C GLU A 98 5.37 -15.23 -22.70
N GLU A 99 5.91 -14.78 -23.84
CA GLU A 99 5.35 -13.66 -24.58
C GLU A 99 3.93 -14.02 -25.02
N VAL A 100 2.93 -13.42 -24.38
CA VAL A 100 1.55 -13.44 -24.87
C VAL A 100 1.47 -12.58 -26.13
N ALA A 101 1.60 -13.23 -27.28
CA ALA A 101 1.42 -12.62 -28.59
C ALA A 101 0.08 -11.86 -28.67
N PRO A 102 0.06 -10.63 -29.20
CA PRO A 102 -1.19 -9.92 -29.43
C PRO A 102 -1.99 -10.67 -30.49
N LYS A 103 -3.23 -11.05 -30.17
CA LYS A 103 -4.18 -11.54 -31.17
C LYS A 103 -4.51 -10.41 -32.14
N GLU A 104 -3.99 -10.50 -33.36
CA GLU A 104 -4.53 -9.74 -34.49
C GLU A 104 -6.02 -10.06 -34.61
N THR A 105 -6.85 -9.04 -34.42
CA THR A 105 -8.25 -9.13 -34.82
C THR A 105 -8.27 -8.81 -36.31
N ALA A 106 -8.38 -9.85 -37.14
CA ALA A 106 -8.67 -9.69 -38.55
C ALA A 106 -10.10 -9.15 -38.67
N GLU A 107 -10.24 -7.85 -38.93
CA GLU A 107 -11.43 -7.31 -39.55
C GLU A 107 -11.45 -7.80 -41.01
N GLU A 108 -12.23 -8.85 -41.27
CA GLU A 108 -12.70 -9.16 -42.61
C GLU A 108 -13.65 -8.04 -43.07
N PHE A 109 -13.41 -7.57 -44.29
CA PHE A 109 -14.22 -6.61 -45.05
C PHE A 109 -15.66 -7.10 -45.29
#